data_AF-A0AAN8VNT3-F1
#
_entry.id   AF-A0AAN8VNT3-F1
#
_cell.length_a   1.000
_cell.length_b   1.000
_cell.length_c   1.000
_cell.angle_alpha   90.00
_cell.angle_beta   90.00
_cell.angle_gamma   90.00
#
_symmetry.space_group_name_H-M   'P 1'
#
loop_
_entity.id
_entity.type
_entity.pdbx_description
1 polymer ?
#
loop_
_entity_poly.entity_id
_entity_poly.type
_entity_poly.pdbx_seq_one_letter_code
_entity_poly.pdbx_strand_id
1 'polypeptide(L)'
;MNITTKSQFETLIPNSTLKDVVSNCNQSLENNSPCASCTLSLSSLQAQYLTGPSIGNVSDCTAYPSIYAAAFANSYGPTDLGTAYCLFQLDFYPKHKKRNVPKIVISVVVVCFVIGVLIMASGYWFFWTPRKRKRRNRIRLERIETGLDLQLESTTLVRYTFDDIKKATRNFSRENIIGRGGYGNVYKGVLPDGSEVAFKRFKNCSAARDANFTNEVEVIASVRHVNLVTLIGYCTATTPFEGHQRIIVCDLIKNGRALDVIEDGMPEMGPPELMEKFVLLAVLCSHPVLHARPPMDQIVKILETDLPVPLIPERPISIVADIEDIERSASSSGSGNLSTPAGYQTFTVQMDRHSNCT
;
A
#
# COMPACT_ATOMS: atom_id res chain seq x y z
N MET A 1 36.69 27.86 -10.84
CA MET A 1 37.97 27.13 -11.04
C MET A 1 37.69 25.91 -11.91
N ASN A 2 38.57 25.54 -12.85
CA ASN A 2 38.37 24.38 -13.71
C ASN A 2 39.37 23.28 -13.32
N ILE A 3 38.98 22.42 -12.38
CA ILE A 3 39.80 21.30 -11.89
C ILE A 3 39.22 20.03 -12.51
N THR A 4 39.99 19.36 -13.36
CA THR A 4 39.51 18.17 -14.10
C THR A 4 40.32 16.92 -13.79
N THR A 5 41.50 17.07 -13.17
CA THR A 5 42.38 15.96 -12.84
C THR A 5 42.89 16.03 -11.41
N LYS A 6 43.25 14.86 -10.85
CA LYS A 6 43.90 14.75 -9.54
C LYS A 6 45.16 15.64 -9.45
N SER A 7 46.01 15.59 -10.47
CA SER A 7 47.27 16.35 -10.48
C SER A 7 47.02 17.86 -10.37
N GLN A 8 46.02 18.39 -11.10
CA GLN A 8 45.63 19.79 -11.01
C GLN A 8 45.15 20.16 -9.60
N PHE A 9 44.38 19.28 -8.95
CA PHE A 9 43.93 19.49 -7.57
C PHE A 9 45.12 19.52 -6.59
N GLU A 10 46.01 18.53 -6.65
CA GLU A 10 47.17 18.44 -5.77
C GLU A 10 48.16 19.60 -5.96
N THR A 11 48.28 20.19 -7.15
CA THR A 11 49.12 21.36 -7.38
C THR A 11 48.61 22.65 -6.74
N LEU A 12 47.30 22.73 -6.45
CA LEU A 12 46.67 23.91 -5.87
C LEU A 12 46.74 23.93 -4.33
N ILE A 13 47.05 22.79 -3.71
CA ILE A 13 46.97 22.61 -2.25
C ILE A 13 48.33 22.20 -1.71
N PRO A 14 48.82 22.84 -0.63
CA PRO A 14 50.08 22.46 -0.01
C PRO A 14 50.09 20.99 0.45
N ASN A 15 51.22 20.31 0.25
CA ASN A 15 51.39 18.91 0.63
C ASN A 15 51.15 18.67 2.14
N SER A 16 51.40 19.67 3.00
CA SER A 16 51.07 19.60 4.43
C SER A 16 49.57 19.44 4.68
N THR A 17 48.73 20.16 3.94
CA THR A 17 47.27 20.11 4.05
C THR A 17 46.74 18.80 3.44
N LEU A 18 47.32 18.33 2.33
CA LEU A 18 46.96 17.03 1.76
C LEU A 18 47.28 15.87 2.73
N LYS A 19 48.42 15.91 3.42
CA LYS A 19 48.77 14.93 4.46
C LYS A 19 47.82 14.97 5.64
N ASP A 20 47.38 16.15 6.06
CA ASP A 20 46.39 16.30 7.14
C ASP A 20 45.05 15.65 6.75
N VAL A 21 44.56 15.91 5.54
CA VAL A 21 43.36 15.26 4.99
C VAL A 21 43.51 13.74 4.95
N VAL A 22 44.64 13.23 4.44
CA VAL A 22 44.90 11.78 4.42
C VAL A 22 44.92 11.20 5.84
N SER A 23 45.51 11.91 6.81
CA SER A 23 45.60 11.42 8.19
C SER A 23 44.22 11.34 8.88
N ASN A 24 43.32 12.28 8.59
CA ASN A 24 41.99 12.32 9.20
C ASN A 24 40.97 11.45 8.45
N CYS A 25 41.13 11.28 7.14
CA CYS A 25 40.17 10.59 6.28
C CYS A 25 40.54 9.15 5.95
N ASN A 26 41.79 8.70 6.12
CA ASN A 26 42.19 7.32 5.80
C ASN A 26 41.86 6.31 6.93
N GLN A 27 40.58 6.23 7.28
CA GLN A 27 40.03 5.32 8.28
C GLN A 27 38.54 5.07 8.00
N SER A 28 37.91 4.11 8.71
CA SER A 28 36.47 3.90 8.58
C SER A 28 35.69 5.14 9.04
N LEU A 29 34.84 5.66 8.15
CA LEU A 29 34.00 6.84 8.39
C LEU A 29 32.58 6.49 8.83
N GLU A 30 32.31 5.22 9.16
CA GLU A 30 30.99 4.76 9.62
C GLU A 30 30.60 5.38 10.97
N ASN A 31 31.59 5.68 11.81
CA ASN A 31 31.38 6.32 13.11
C ASN A 31 31.40 7.86 13.00
N ASN A 32 30.56 8.53 13.79
CA ASN A 32 30.42 10.00 13.78
C ASN A 32 31.73 10.76 14.09
N SER A 33 32.62 10.21 14.91
CA SER A 33 33.86 10.91 15.31
C SER A 33 34.92 10.97 14.20
N PRO A 34 35.33 9.84 13.57
CA PRO A 34 36.17 9.87 12.37
C PRO A 34 35.60 10.70 11.23
N CYS A 35 34.28 10.59 11.00
CA CYS A 35 33.59 11.38 9.98
C CYS A 35 33.69 12.89 10.24
N ALA A 36 33.48 13.33 11.49
CA ALA A 36 33.61 14.73 11.88
C ALA A 36 35.05 15.25 11.67
N SER A 37 36.07 14.51 12.09
CA SER A 37 37.47 14.92 11.89
C SER A 37 37.82 15.05 10.40
N CYS A 38 37.41 14.08 9.58
CA CYS A 38 37.62 14.13 8.14
C CYS A 38 36.90 15.33 7.49
N THR A 39 35.60 15.48 7.73
CA THR A 39 34.80 16.58 7.14
C THR A 39 35.27 17.97 7.58
N LEU A 40 35.74 18.13 8.83
CA LEU A 40 36.37 19.36 9.29
C LEU A 40 37.64 19.68 8.51
N SER A 41 38.54 18.72 8.30
CA SER A 41 39.76 18.91 7.50
C SER A 41 39.46 19.25 6.03
N LEU A 42 38.37 18.74 5.47
CA LEU A 42 37.94 19.07 4.11
C LEU A 42 37.36 20.48 4.02
N SER A 43 36.55 20.88 5.00
CA SER A 43 35.97 22.23 5.06
C SER A 43 37.05 23.31 5.23
N SER A 44 38.11 23.04 5.99
CA SER A 44 39.23 23.98 6.18
C SER A 44 40.06 24.13 4.90
N LEU A 45 40.36 23.01 4.23
CA LEU A 45 41.02 23.01 2.91
C LEU A 45 40.21 23.80 1.89
N GLN A 46 38.91 23.57 1.83
CA GLN A 46 38.02 24.26 0.89
C GLN A 46 38.01 25.77 1.12
N ALA A 47 37.87 26.19 2.38
CA ALA A 47 37.83 27.60 2.74
C ALA A 47 39.15 28.33 2.45
N GLN A 48 40.29 27.64 2.53
CA GLN A 48 41.61 28.23 2.32
C GLN A 48 42.04 28.27 0.85
N TYR A 49 41.79 27.21 0.07
CA TYR A 49 42.41 27.02 -1.25
C TYR A 49 41.41 26.99 -2.42
N LEU A 50 40.11 26.81 -2.14
CA LEU A 50 39.07 26.65 -3.17
C LEU A 50 38.00 27.75 -3.09
N THR A 51 38.44 29.01 -3.04
CA THR A 51 37.55 30.18 -3.06
C THR A 51 37.30 30.62 -4.50
N GLY A 52 36.05 30.53 -4.96
CA GLY A 52 35.66 30.97 -6.31
C GLY A 52 34.18 31.35 -6.40
N PRO A 53 33.79 32.22 -7.35
CA PRO A 53 32.39 32.56 -7.58
C PRO A 53 31.63 31.33 -8.11
N SER A 54 30.50 31.02 -7.50
CA SER A 54 29.57 30.00 -8.00
C SER A 54 28.93 30.50 -9.30
N ILE A 55 29.17 29.76 -10.40
CA ILE A 55 28.58 30.06 -11.71
C ILE A 55 27.41 29.11 -11.91
N GLY A 56 26.20 29.53 -11.50
CA GLY A 56 24.94 28.80 -11.76
C GLY A 56 24.78 27.50 -10.96
N ASN A 57 24.11 26.51 -11.57
CA ASN A 57 23.69 25.24 -10.96
C ASN A 57 24.68 24.06 -11.16
N VAL A 58 25.89 24.33 -11.64
CA VAL A 58 26.92 23.28 -11.80
C VAL A 58 27.56 23.04 -10.44
N SER A 59 27.57 21.78 -9.97
CA SER A 59 28.06 21.36 -8.66
C SER A 59 29.35 22.12 -8.27
N ASP A 60 29.24 22.87 -7.18
CA ASP A 60 30.25 23.79 -6.68
C ASP A 60 31.65 23.16 -6.54
N CYS A 61 32.66 24.03 -6.42
CA CYS A 61 34.00 23.63 -5.97
C CYS A 61 33.99 22.93 -4.58
N THR A 62 32.86 22.96 -3.88
CA THR A 62 32.59 22.33 -2.59
C THR A 62 32.63 20.80 -2.64
N ALA A 63 32.39 20.20 -3.80
CA ALA A 63 32.38 18.75 -3.95
C ALA A 63 33.78 18.16 -4.13
N TYR A 64 34.75 18.92 -4.68
CA TYR A 64 36.09 18.42 -4.98
C TYR A 64 36.83 17.86 -3.76
N PRO A 65 36.81 18.51 -2.57
CA PRO A 65 37.42 17.94 -1.36
C PRO A 65 36.83 16.58 -0.99
N SER A 66 35.50 16.43 -0.99
CA SER A 66 34.83 15.16 -0.67
C SER A 66 35.12 14.08 -1.71
N ILE A 67 35.13 14.42 -3.00
CA ILE A 67 35.48 13.49 -4.09
C ILE A 67 36.94 13.04 -3.95
N TYR A 68 37.86 13.96 -3.70
CA TYR A 68 39.28 13.64 -3.50
C TYR A 68 39.47 12.75 -2.27
N ALA A 69 38.79 13.06 -1.17
CA ALA A 69 38.86 12.27 0.05
C ALA A 69 38.35 10.84 -0.17
N ALA A 70 37.19 10.68 -0.79
CA ALA A 70 36.61 9.37 -1.05
C ALA A 70 37.42 8.54 -2.06
N ALA A 71 37.93 9.15 -3.12
CA ALA A 71 38.60 8.43 -4.21
C ALA A 71 40.10 8.18 -3.97
N PHE A 72 40.78 9.06 -3.23
CA PHE A 72 42.24 9.04 -3.14
C PHE A 72 42.80 9.09 -1.72
N ALA A 73 42.11 9.70 -0.75
CA ALA A 73 42.60 9.78 0.63
C ALA A 73 42.14 8.61 1.50
N ASN A 74 40.93 8.11 1.27
CA ASN A 74 40.33 7.02 2.02
C ASN A 74 40.53 5.68 1.30
N SER A 75 41.11 4.70 1.99
CA SER A 75 41.38 3.35 1.44
C SER A 75 40.14 2.49 1.22
N TYR A 76 39.02 2.77 1.89
CA TYR A 76 37.74 2.07 1.72
C TYR A 76 36.98 2.51 0.46
N GLY A 77 37.27 3.71 -0.06
CA GLY A 77 36.74 4.22 -1.31
C GLY A 77 35.30 4.73 -1.24
N PRO A 78 34.75 5.25 -2.35
CA PRO A 78 33.40 5.81 -2.39
C PRO A 78 32.28 4.77 -2.35
N THR A 79 32.60 3.48 -2.55
CA THR A 79 31.63 2.37 -2.49
C THR A 79 31.38 1.88 -1.06
N ASP A 80 32.24 2.25 -0.11
CA ASP A 80 32.03 1.95 1.30
C ASP A 80 30.86 2.75 1.86
N LEU A 81 29.97 2.09 2.60
CA LEU A 81 28.71 2.67 3.08
C LEU A 81 28.95 3.83 4.05
N GLY A 82 29.95 3.70 4.94
CA GLY A 82 30.32 4.75 5.89
C GLY A 82 30.92 5.95 5.20
N THR A 83 31.78 5.72 4.21
CA THR A 83 32.43 6.77 3.40
C THR A 83 31.41 7.50 2.53
N ALA A 84 30.50 6.78 1.88
CA ALA A 84 29.43 7.36 1.06
C ALA A 84 28.45 8.20 1.89
N TYR A 85 28.07 7.70 3.07
CA TYR A 85 27.21 8.44 4.00
C TYR A 85 27.92 9.68 4.55
N CYS A 86 29.16 9.55 5.02
CA CYS A 86 29.89 10.66 5.63
C CYS A 86 30.18 11.80 4.64
N LEU A 87 30.68 11.47 3.44
CA LEU A 87 31.20 12.48 2.49
C LEU A 87 30.14 12.99 1.51
N PHE A 88 29.09 12.20 1.25
CA PHE A 88 28.06 12.52 0.25
C PHE A 88 26.62 12.45 0.80
N GLN A 89 26.43 12.16 2.08
CA GLN A 89 25.10 12.03 2.72
C GLN A 89 24.20 10.97 2.05
N LEU A 90 24.81 9.95 1.45
CA LEU A 90 24.07 8.84 0.83
C LEU A 90 23.73 7.79 1.90
N ASP A 91 22.46 7.72 2.28
CA ASP A 91 21.96 6.76 3.28
C ASP A 91 21.54 5.45 2.60
N PHE A 92 22.40 4.44 2.72
CA PHE A 92 22.17 3.08 2.20
C PHE A 92 21.78 2.08 3.31
N TYR A 93 21.69 2.53 4.56
CA TYR A 93 21.34 1.64 5.67
C TYR A 93 19.81 1.44 5.71
N PRO A 94 19.31 0.19 5.72
CA PRO A 94 17.92 -0.04 6.05
C PRO A 94 17.71 0.46 7.49
N LYS A 95 16.86 1.48 7.68
CA LYS A 95 16.53 2.03 9.00
C LYS A 95 15.92 0.94 9.89
N HIS A 96 16.77 0.22 10.61
CA HIS A 96 16.34 -0.60 11.73
C HIS A 96 15.91 0.34 12.84
N LYS A 97 14.59 0.54 12.92
CA LYS A 97 13.93 1.36 13.92
C LYS A 97 14.30 0.86 15.32
N LYS A 98 15.26 1.53 15.97
CA LYS A 98 15.62 1.30 17.37
C LYS A 98 14.37 1.61 18.21
N ARG A 99 13.75 0.57 18.76
CA ARG A 99 12.55 0.70 19.58
C ARG A 99 12.94 1.26 20.94
N ASN A 100 13.00 2.59 21.04
CA ASN A 100 12.97 3.26 22.34
C ASN A 100 11.60 2.97 22.95
N VAL A 101 11.51 1.98 23.84
CA VAL A 101 10.31 1.79 24.66
C VAL A 101 10.18 3.05 25.52
N PRO A 102 9.11 3.85 25.35
CA PRO A 102 8.93 5.02 26.18
C PRO A 102 8.78 4.53 27.63
N LYS A 103 9.37 5.26 28.59
CA LYS A 103 9.31 4.94 30.03
C LYS A 103 7.86 4.70 30.54
N ILE A 104 6.87 5.21 29.79
CA ILE A 104 5.42 5.00 29.93
C ILE A 104 5.02 3.51 29.82
N VAL A 105 5.68 2.70 29.01
CA VAL A 105 5.35 1.27 28.86
C VAL A 105 5.71 0.50 30.13
N ILE A 106 6.81 0.85 30.79
CA ILE A 106 7.23 0.21 32.04
C ILE A 106 6.26 0.59 33.17
N SER A 107 5.80 1.83 33.23
CA SER A 107 4.81 2.25 34.25
C SER A 107 3.45 1.57 34.07
N VAL A 108 2.99 1.39 32.83
CA VAL A 108 1.71 0.71 32.55
C VAL A 108 1.77 -0.76 32.96
N VAL A 109 2.87 -1.46 32.66
CA VAL A 109 3.03 -2.88 33.02
C VAL A 109 3.02 -3.09 34.54
N VAL A 110 3.70 -2.23 35.31
CA VAL A 110 3.71 -2.30 36.77
C VAL A 110 2.32 -2.05 37.35
N VAL A 111 1.60 -1.04 36.85
CA VAL A 111 0.24 -0.71 37.30
C VAL A 111 -0.74 -1.86 36.99
N CYS A 112 -0.69 -2.44 35.79
CA CYS A 112 -1.53 -3.58 35.43
C CYS A 112 -1.24 -4.83 36.28
N PHE A 113 0.02 -5.08 36.63
CA PHE A 113 0.40 -6.20 37.50
C PHE A 113 -0.16 -6.03 38.92
N VAL A 114 -0.05 -4.82 39.50
CA VAL A 114 -0.62 -4.51 40.82
C VAL A 114 -2.14 -4.68 40.83
N ILE A 115 -2.84 -4.18 39.80
CA ILE A 115 -4.30 -4.34 39.68
C ILE A 115 -4.68 -5.82 39.53
N GLY A 116 -3.93 -6.59 38.75
CA GLY A 116 -4.16 -8.03 38.59
C GLY A 116 -4.05 -8.80 39.90
N VAL A 117 -3.04 -8.49 40.72
CA VAL A 117 -2.86 -9.12 42.05
C VAL A 117 -4.01 -8.76 43.01
N LEU A 118 -4.50 -7.52 42.96
CA LEU A 118 -5.65 -7.08 43.78
C LEU A 118 -6.96 -7.78 43.37
N ILE A 119 -7.18 -8.02 42.07
CA ILE A 119 -8.34 -8.75 41.56
C ILE A 119 -8.27 -10.23 41.95
N MET A 120 -7.09 -10.85 41.85
CA MET A 120 -6.90 -12.24 42.27
C MET A 120 -7.08 -12.43 43.78
N ALA A 121 -6.58 -11.48 44.59
CA ALA A 121 -6.74 -11.51 46.05
C ALA A 121 -8.21 -11.31 46.47
N SER A 122 -8.93 -10.39 45.83
CA SER A 122 -10.36 -10.16 46.09
C SER A 122 -11.24 -11.31 45.60
N GLY A 123 -10.92 -11.92 44.46
CA GLY A 123 -11.57 -13.14 43.97
C GLY A 123 -11.36 -14.32 44.90
N TYR A 124 -10.14 -14.52 45.40
CA TYR A 124 -9.83 -15.55 46.39
C TYR A 124 -10.57 -15.32 47.71
N TRP A 125 -10.62 -14.07 48.20
CA TRP A 125 -11.38 -13.69 49.38
C TRP A 125 -12.89 -13.91 49.23
N PHE A 126 -13.44 -13.61 48.05
CA PHE A 126 -14.86 -13.82 47.74
C PHE A 126 -15.21 -15.30 47.62
N PHE A 127 -14.28 -16.14 47.13
CA PHE A 127 -14.47 -17.58 46.99
C PHE A 127 -14.27 -18.34 48.30
N TRP A 128 -13.41 -17.84 49.20
CA TRP A 128 -13.10 -18.45 50.49
C TRP A 128 -13.97 -17.94 51.64
N THR A 129 -14.71 -16.84 51.48
CA THR A 129 -15.75 -16.47 52.45
C THR A 129 -16.96 -17.40 52.27
N PRO A 130 -17.33 -18.23 53.27
CA PRO A 130 -18.41 -19.19 53.12
C PRO A 130 -19.75 -18.46 53.15
N ARG A 131 -20.29 -18.10 51.99
CA ARG A 131 -21.66 -17.59 51.87
C ARG A 131 -22.64 -18.70 51.51
N LYS A 132 -23.36 -19.05 52.58
CA LYS A 132 -24.59 -19.83 52.65
C LYS A 132 -25.53 -19.60 51.47
N ARG A 133 -26.05 -20.71 50.94
CA ARG A 133 -27.16 -20.91 50.00
C ARG A 133 -28.19 -19.76 49.94
N LYS A 134 -28.48 -19.30 48.71
CA LYS A 134 -29.87 -19.19 48.23
C LYS A 134 -29.94 -19.39 46.71
N ARG A 135 -30.95 -20.13 46.31
CA ARG A 135 -31.23 -20.76 45.01
C ARG A 135 -32.33 -19.96 44.29
N ARG A 136 -32.15 -19.50 43.05
CA ARG A 136 -33.17 -19.55 41.96
C ARG A 136 -32.69 -18.97 40.61
N ASN A 137 -32.72 -19.84 39.59
CA ASN A 137 -33.25 -19.72 38.23
C ASN A 137 -32.90 -18.59 37.23
N ARG A 138 -32.59 -19.11 36.02
CA ARG A 138 -32.94 -18.71 34.64
C ARG A 138 -32.09 -17.62 33.95
N ILE A 139 -31.37 -18.09 32.94
CA ILE A 139 -31.33 -17.63 31.54
C ILE A 139 -31.81 -16.18 31.33
N ARG A 140 -30.89 -15.30 30.94
CA ARG A 140 -31.19 -14.15 30.08
C ARG A 140 -29.97 -13.75 29.25
N LEU A 141 -30.12 -13.93 27.94
CA LEU A 141 -29.46 -13.18 26.89
C LEU A 141 -29.97 -11.74 27.01
N GLU A 142 -29.12 -10.77 27.34
CA GLU A 142 -29.53 -9.36 27.41
C GLU A 142 -28.74 -8.50 26.43
N ARG A 143 -29.49 -8.19 25.36
CA ARG A 143 -29.37 -7.08 24.41
C ARG A 143 -29.32 -5.77 25.20
N ILE A 144 -28.25 -4.99 25.08
CA ILE A 144 -28.19 -3.63 25.62
C ILE A 144 -28.68 -2.69 24.51
N GLU A 145 -29.87 -2.16 24.72
CA GLU A 145 -30.50 -1.10 23.95
C GLU A 145 -30.45 0.17 24.80
N THR A 146 -29.68 1.19 24.37
CA THR A 146 -29.90 2.58 24.76
C THR A 146 -29.46 3.48 23.60
N GLY A 147 -30.44 4.18 23.01
CA GLY A 147 -30.20 5.39 22.20
C GLY A 147 -30.63 5.28 20.75
N LEU A 148 -31.94 5.39 20.51
CA LEU A 148 -32.65 5.46 19.23
C LEU A 148 -32.04 6.49 18.25
N ASP A 149 -31.70 6.03 17.04
CA ASP A 149 -32.27 6.63 15.83
C ASP A 149 -32.74 5.46 14.95
N LEU A 150 -34.02 5.14 15.04
CA LEU A 150 -34.66 4.12 14.23
C LEU A 150 -35.13 4.80 12.96
N GLN A 151 -34.45 4.56 11.84
CA GLN A 151 -35.13 4.49 10.57
C GLN A 151 -34.48 3.47 9.63
N LEU A 152 -35.29 2.45 9.36
CA LEU A 152 -35.24 1.52 8.22
C LEU A 152 -34.39 0.25 8.39
N GLU A 153 -35.11 -0.80 8.78
CA GLU A 153 -34.86 -2.18 8.41
C GLU A 153 -34.42 -2.31 6.95
N SER A 154 -33.12 -2.49 6.70
CA SER A 154 -32.61 -3.18 5.52
C SER A 154 -31.12 -3.52 5.64
N THR A 155 -30.81 -4.77 5.28
CA THR A 155 -29.49 -5.39 5.02
C THR A 155 -28.81 -6.11 6.17
N THR A 156 -28.59 -7.41 5.98
CA THR A 156 -27.88 -8.37 6.85
C THR A 156 -26.36 -8.14 6.94
N LEU A 157 -25.91 -6.88 6.91
CA LEU A 157 -24.51 -6.50 6.87
C LEU A 157 -23.82 -6.71 8.22
N VAL A 158 -22.72 -7.48 8.24
CA VAL A 158 -21.94 -7.73 9.46
C VAL A 158 -20.80 -6.70 9.58
N ARG A 159 -20.71 -6.03 10.73
CA ARG A 159 -19.54 -5.18 11.06
C ARG A 159 -18.44 -6.02 11.70
N TYR A 160 -17.31 -6.17 11.00
CA TYR A 160 -16.15 -6.93 11.48
C TYR A 160 -15.13 -6.03 12.18
N THR A 161 -14.44 -6.57 13.18
CA THR A 161 -13.29 -5.89 13.78
C THR A 161 -12.06 -6.04 12.89
N PHE A 162 -11.14 -5.08 12.99
CA PHE A 162 -9.89 -5.14 12.24
C PHE A 162 -9.04 -6.37 12.61
N ASP A 163 -9.05 -6.77 13.88
CA ASP A 163 -8.30 -7.92 14.37
C ASP A 163 -8.87 -9.25 13.85
N ASP A 164 -10.19 -9.36 13.70
CA ASP A 164 -10.83 -10.55 13.09
C ASP A 164 -10.40 -10.71 11.64
N ILE A 165 -10.42 -9.63 10.86
CA ILE A 165 -9.98 -9.63 9.46
C ILE A 165 -8.48 -9.92 9.36
N LYS A 166 -7.69 -9.31 10.25
CA LYS A 166 -6.25 -9.53 10.32
C LYS A 166 -5.93 -11.00 10.61
N LYS A 167 -6.68 -11.65 11.50
CA LYS A 167 -6.57 -13.09 11.77
C LYS A 167 -6.99 -13.92 10.55
N ALA A 168 -8.15 -13.62 9.95
CA ALA A 168 -8.69 -14.33 8.80
C ALA A 168 -7.76 -14.29 7.56
N THR A 169 -7.00 -13.21 7.41
CA THR A 169 -6.08 -12.99 6.28
C THR A 169 -4.62 -13.36 6.59
N ARG A 170 -4.33 -13.94 7.77
CA ARG A 170 -2.97 -14.22 8.26
C ARG A 170 -2.07 -12.97 8.24
N ASN A 171 -2.52 -11.92 8.92
CA ASN A 171 -1.89 -10.60 8.96
C ASN A 171 -1.74 -9.96 7.57
N PHE A 172 -2.76 -10.07 6.71
CA PHE A 172 -2.70 -9.59 5.32
C PHE A 172 -1.48 -10.15 4.56
N SER A 173 -1.24 -11.46 4.68
CA SER A 173 -0.12 -12.13 4.01
C SER A 173 -0.14 -11.88 2.50
N ARG A 174 1.04 -11.67 1.91
CA ARG A 174 1.20 -11.48 0.46
C ARG A 174 0.71 -12.69 -0.35
N GLU A 175 0.80 -13.88 0.22
CA GLU A 175 0.32 -15.14 -0.37
C GLU A 175 -1.19 -15.18 -0.53
N ASN A 176 -1.92 -14.41 0.28
CA ASN A 176 -3.38 -14.33 0.25
C ASN A 176 -3.89 -13.26 -0.71
N ILE A 177 -3.03 -12.52 -1.41
CA ILE A 177 -3.48 -11.47 -2.33
C ILE A 177 -4.04 -12.10 -3.61
N ILE A 178 -5.31 -11.85 -3.88
CA ILE A 178 -6.03 -12.31 -5.09
C ILE A 178 -6.33 -11.17 -6.07
N GLY A 179 -6.09 -9.92 -5.67
CA GLY A 179 -6.25 -8.76 -6.55
C GLY A 179 -5.47 -7.55 -6.06
N ARG A 180 -4.94 -6.76 -6.99
CA ARG A 180 -4.24 -5.48 -6.72
C ARG A 180 -4.73 -4.42 -7.70
N GLY A 181 -4.90 -3.19 -7.21
CA GLY A 181 -5.25 -2.06 -8.06
C GLY A 181 -5.05 -0.71 -7.37
N GLY A 182 -5.43 0.36 -8.08
CA GLY A 182 -5.33 1.74 -7.57
C GLY A 182 -6.15 1.97 -6.30
N TYR A 183 -7.31 1.33 -6.19
CA TYR A 183 -8.20 1.46 -5.04
C TYR A 183 -7.77 0.63 -3.82
N GLY A 184 -6.85 -0.32 -3.97
CA GLY A 184 -6.46 -1.20 -2.87
C GLY A 184 -6.07 -2.60 -3.27
N ASN A 185 -6.00 -3.48 -2.27
CA ASN A 185 -5.69 -4.90 -2.42
C ASN A 185 -6.89 -5.74 -1.99
N VAL A 186 -7.09 -6.86 -2.67
CA VAL A 186 -8.08 -7.88 -2.33
C VAL A 186 -7.35 -9.11 -1.80
N TYR A 187 -7.72 -9.54 -0.60
CA TYR A 187 -7.14 -10.71 0.07
C TYR A 187 -8.17 -11.82 0.17
N LYS A 188 -7.77 -13.06 -0.08
CA LYS A 188 -8.49 -14.25 0.34
C LYS A 188 -8.32 -14.43 1.85
N GLY A 189 -9.38 -14.83 2.55
CA GLY A 189 -9.26 -15.27 3.94
C GLY A 189 -10.39 -16.20 4.33
N VAL A 190 -10.29 -16.74 5.56
CA VAL A 190 -11.24 -17.71 6.11
C VAL A 190 -11.82 -17.14 7.40
N LEU A 191 -13.13 -17.01 7.45
CA LEU A 191 -13.87 -16.58 8.64
C LEU A 191 -13.92 -17.69 9.71
N PRO A 192 -14.27 -17.39 10.98
CA PRO A 192 -14.27 -18.37 12.07
C PRO A 192 -15.22 -19.56 11.86
N ASP A 193 -16.28 -19.36 11.07
CA ASP A 193 -17.24 -20.38 10.64
C ASP A 193 -16.72 -21.29 9.52
N GLY A 194 -15.52 -21.02 9.01
CA GLY A 194 -14.90 -21.77 7.91
C GLY A 194 -15.22 -21.21 6.51
N SER A 195 -16.03 -20.16 6.42
CA SER A 195 -16.41 -19.55 5.15
C SER A 195 -15.21 -18.85 4.49
N GLU A 196 -14.93 -19.17 3.22
CA GLU A 196 -13.90 -18.48 2.44
C GLU A 196 -14.48 -17.20 1.81
N VAL A 197 -13.86 -16.06 2.12
CA VAL A 197 -14.36 -14.73 1.70
C VAL A 197 -13.23 -13.86 1.11
N ALA A 198 -13.63 -12.82 0.39
CA ALA A 198 -12.75 -11.81 -0.16
C ALA A 198 -12.77 -10.52 0.69
N PHE A 199 -11.59 -10.05 1.08
CA PHE A 199 -11.38 -8.82 1.85
C PHE A 199 -10.78 -7.74 0.95
N LYS A 200 -11.57 -6.74 0.55
CA LYS A 200 -11.09 -5.59 -0.21
C LYS A 200 -10.65 -4.48 0.76
N ARG A 201 -9.35 -4.31 0.94
CA ARG A 201 -8.73 -3.27 1.78
C ARG A 201 -8.40 -2.05 0.92
N PHE A 202 -9.04 -0.92 1.22
CA PHE A 202 -8.86 0.32 0.46
C PHE A 202 -7.56 1.05 0.85
N LYS A 203 -6.98 1.78 -0.11
CA LYS A 203 -5.86 2.71 0.10
C LYS A 203 -6.37 4.14 0.41
N ASN A 204 -5.52 4.98 1.00
CA ASN A 204 -5.75 6.42 1.21
C ASN A 204 -7.02 6.76 2.03
N CYS A 205 -7.15 6.16 3.21
CA CYS A 205 -8.28 6.38 4.11
C CYS A 205 -8.04 7.61 5.02
N SER A 206 -9.02 8.50 5.16
CA SER A 206 -8.98 9.65 6.08
C SER A 206 -10.23 9.72 6.95
N ALA A 207 -10.09 10.11 8.23
CA ALA A 207 -11.22 10.23 9.17
C ALA A 207 -12.40 11.04 8.59
N ALA A 208 -12.10 12.13 7.87
CA ALA A 208 -13.10 13.03 7.29
C ALA A 208 -14.03 12.35 6.26
N ARG A 209 -13.63 11.22 5.68
CA ARG A 209 -14.38 10.50 4.63
C ARG A 209 -15.00 9.19 5.14
N ASP A 210 -14.92 8.89 6.44
CA ASP A 210 -15.39 7.61 7.02
C ASP A 210 -16.93 7.54 7.08
N ALA A 211 -17.59 8.66 7.35
CA ALA A 211 -19.05 8.76 7.29
C ALA A 211 -19.57 8.54 5.87
N ASN A 212 -18.95 9.19 4.87
CA ASN A 212 -19.27 8.99 3.46
C ASN A 212 -19.06 7.55 3.02
N PHE A 213 -17.97 6.90 3.48
CA PHE A 213 -17.71 5.50 3.17
C PHE A 213 -18.76 4.56 3.78
N THR A 214 -19.16 4.79 5.03
CA THR A 214 -20.18 3.94 5.68
C THR A 214 -21.51 4.06 4.95
N ASN A 215 -21.90 5.29 4.58
CA ASN A 215 -23.10 5.53 3.77
C ASN A 215 -23.01 4.88 2.39
N GLU A 216 -21.87 4.99 1.69
CA GLU A 216 -21.66 4.31 0.41
C GLU A 216 -21.76 2.79 0.52
N VAL A 217 -21.17 2.20 1.58
CA VAL A 217 -21.24 0.76 1.84
C VAL A 217 -22.67 0.30 2.13
N GLU A 218 -23.42 1.09 2.91
CA GLU A 218 -24.82 0.82 3.22
C GLU A 218 -25.70 0.90 1.97
N VAL A 219 -25.48 1.91 1.11
CA VAL A 219 -26.14 2.00 -0.20
C VAL A 219 -25.80 0.79 -1.07
N ILE A 220 -24.53 0.38 -1.15
CA ILE A 220 -24.13 -0.80 -1.93
C ILE A 220 -24.77 -2.07 -1.38
N ALA A 221 -24.86 -2.22 -0.05
CA ALA A 221 -25.49 -3.38 0.57
C ALA A 221 -27.01 -3.41 0.40
N SER A 222 -27.64 -2.23 0.27
CA SER A 222 -29.09 -2.13 0.05
C SER A 222 -29.50 -2.74 -1.30
N VAL A 223 -28.57 -2.81 -2.26
CA VAL A 223 -28.81 -3.42 -3.57
C VAL A 223 -28.48 -4.91 -3.51
N ARG A 224 -29.52 -5.73 -3.34
CA ARG A 224 -29.43 -7.18 -3.57
C ARG A 224 -29.94 -7.49 -4.97
N HIS A 225 -29.08 -8.08 -5.78
CA HIS A 225 -29.45 -8.53 -7.11
C HIS A 225 -28.68 -9.79 -7.43
N VAL A 226 -29.34 -10.72 -8.11
CA VAL A 226 -28.81 -12.04 -8.50
C VAL A 226 -27.54 -12.00 -9.38
N ASN A 227 -27.17 -10.81 -9.88
CA ASN A 227 -26.00 -10.57 -10.74
C ASN A 227 -24.93 -9.72 -10.05
N LEU A 228 -25.08 -9.44 -8.75
CA LEU A 228 -24.13 -8.67 -7.96
C LEU A 228 -23.54 -9.55 -6.87
N VAL A 229 -22.24 -9.39 -6.63
CA VAL A 229 -21.57 -10.10 -5.55
C VAL A 229 -22.15 -9.64 -4.21
N THR A 230 -22.56 -10.61 -3.39
CA THR A 230 -23.12 -10.32 -2.08
C THR A 230 -22.09 -9.65 -1.18
N LEU A 231 -22.48 -8.50 -0.66
CA LEU A 231 -21.73 -7.78 0.36
C LEU A 231 -22.10 -8.36 1.74
N ILE A 232 -21.17 -9.10 2.34
CA ILE A 232 -21.35 -9.79 3.63
C ILE A 232 -21.20 -8.79 4.78
N GLY A 233 -20.21 -7.90 4.67
CA GLY A 233 -19.83 -7.06 5.78
C GLY A 233 -18.80 -6.00 5.45
N TYR A 234 -18.45 -5.23 6.47
CA TYR A 234 -17.46 -4.17 6.37
C TYR A 234 -16.70 -3.97 7.68
N CYS A 235 -15.58 -3.26 7.59
CA CYS A 235 -14.78 -2.84 8.72
C CYS A 235 -14.31 -1.40 8.50
N THR A 236 -14.59 -0.56 9.50
CA THR A 236 -14.02 0.77 9.66
C THR A 236 -13.31 0.82 11.01
N ALA A 237 -11.99 1.05 11.00
CA ALA A 237 -11.19 1.09 12.22
C ALA A 237 -10.03 2.09 12.08
N THR A 238 -9.69 2.76 13.17
CA THR A 238 -8.47 3.58 13.23
C THR A 238 -7.51 2.90 14.18
N THR A 239 -6.38 2.44 13.66
CA THR A 239 -5.36 1.77 14.47
C THR A 239 -4.15 2.70 14.68
N PRO A 240 -3.51 2.70 15.85
CA PRO A 240 -2.35 3.56 16.12
C PRO A 240 -1.17 3.33 15.16
N PHE A 241 -1.03 2.11 14.65
CA PHE A 241 0.12 1.69 13.84
C PHE A 241 -0.19 1.54 12.35
N GLU A 242 -1.45 1.27 11.99
CA GLU A 242 -1.85 1.08 10.59
C GLU A 242 -2.73 2.23 10.06
N GLY A 243 -3.06 3.21 10.90
CA GLY A 243 -3.90 4.34 10.51
C GLY A 243 -5.36 3.93 10.27
N HIS A 244 -6.05 4.71 9.42
CA HIS A 244 -7.43 4.46 9.06
C HIS A 244 -7.56 3.24 8.14
N GLN A 245 -8.46 2.35 8.49
CA GLN A 245 -8.74 1.09 7.81
C GLN A 245 -10.17 1.08 7.34
N ARG A 246 -10.33 0.79 6.05
CA ARG A 246 -11.62 0.58 5.38
C ARG A 246 -11.53 -0.72 4.61
N ILE A 247 -12.38 -1.66 4.97
CA ILE A 247 -12.38 -2.99 4.38
C ILE A 247 -13.81 -3.40 4.11
N ILE A 248 -14.04 -3.97 2.93
CA ILE A 248 -15.29 -4.61 2.54
C ILE A 248 -15.07 -6.13 2.50
N VAL A 249 -16.06 -6.88 2.98
CA VAL A 249 -16.09 -8.34 3.01
C VAL A 249 -17.17 -8.84 2.06
N CYS A 250 -16.79 -9.63 1.07
CA CYS A 250 -17.70 -10.18 0.06
C CYS A 250 -17.45 -11.67 -0.15
N ASP A 251 -18.38 -12.35 -0.81
CA ASP A 251 -18.18 -13.73 -1.21
C ASP A 251 -16.95 -13.90 -2.12
N LEU A 252 -16.24 -15.02 -1.94
CA LEU A 252 -15.08 -15.36 -2.75
C LEU A 252 -15.50 -16.14 -3.99
N ILE A 253 -15.29 -15.53 -5.15
CA ILE A 253 -15.55 -16.15 -6.45
C ILE A 253 -14.31 -16.94 -6.89
N LYS A 254 -14.49 -18.22 -7.25
CA LYS A 254 -13.39 -19.09 -7.73
C LYS A 254 -13.50 -19.35 -9.23
N ASN A 255 -12.34 -19.44 -9.91
CA ASN A 255 -12.26 -19.82 -11.31
C ASN A 255 -12.89 -21.21 -11.54
N GLY A 256 -13.67 -21.36 -12.61
CA GLY A 256 -14.41 -22.59 -12.92
C GLY A 256 -15.65 -22.82 -12.04
N ARG A 257 -16.00 -21.87 -11.16
CA ARG A 257 -17.24 -21.88 -10.38
C ARG A 257 -17.96 -20.54 -10.54
N ALA A 258 -18.17 -20.14 -11.80
CA ALA A 258 -18.83 -18.87 -12.14
C ALA A 258 -20.28 -18.82 -11.65
N LEU A 259 -20.91 -19.99 -11.50
CA LEU A 259 -22.27 -20.13 -10.98
C LEU A 259 -22.37 -19.91 -9.47
N ASP A 260 -21.27 -20.00 -8.71
CA ASP A 260 -21.26 -19.73 -7.25
C ASP A 260 -21.59 -18.26 -6.91
N VAL A 261 -21.51 -17.36 -7.90
CA VAL A 261 -21.79 -15.93 -7.72
C VAL A 261 -23.31 -15.66 -7.66
N ILE A 262 -24.11 -16.65 -7.99
CA ILE A 262 -25.53 -16.53 -8.23
C ILE A 262 -26.26 -17.00 -6.98
N GLU A 263 -27.13 -16.15 -6.44
CA GLU A 263 -27.86 -16.45 -5.21
C GLU A 263 -28.86 -17.60 -5.39
N ASP A 264 -28.95 -18.48 -4.38
CA ASP A 264 -29.89 -19.61 -4.32
C ASP A 264 -31.33 -19.09 -4.11
N GLY A 265 -32.06 -18.82 -5.20
CA GLY A 265 -33.45 -18.35 -5.12
C GLY A 265 -33.99 -17.66 -6.37
N MET A 266 -33.28 -17.72 -7.50
CA MET A 266 -33.74 -17.12 -8.75
C MET A 266 -35.04 -17.83 -9.22
N PRO A 267 -36.16 -17.09 -9.45
CA PRO A 267 -37.46 -17.69 -9.72
C PRO A 267 -37.49 -18.53 -11.01
N GLU A 268 -36.60 -18.23 -11.96
CA GLU A 268 -36.32 -19.06 -13.13
C GLU A 268 -34.81 -19.05 -13.40
N MET A 269 -34.11 -20.05 -12.88
CA MET A 269 -32.72 -20.26 -13.26
C MET A 269 -32.71 -20.79 -14.70
N GLY A 270 -32.27 -19.97 -15.66
CA GLY A 270 -32.01 -20.42 -17.04
C GLY A 270 -30.96 -21.53 -17.08
N PRO A 271 -30.71 -22.15 -18.25
CA PRO A 271 -29.71 -23.21 -18.37
C PRO A 271 -28.36 -22.77 -17.77
N PRO A 272 -27.68 -23.63 -16.98
CA PRO A 272 -26.46 -23.26 -16.27
C PRO A 272 -25.35 -22.78 -17.21
N GLU A 273 -25.28 -23.34 -18.43
CA GLU A 273 -24.35 -22.92 -19.48
C GLU A 273 -24.57 -21.47 -19.93
N LEU A 274 -25.84 -21.06 -20.06
CA LEU A 274 -26.21 -19.71 -20.45
C LEU A 274 -25.92 -18.72 -19.31
N MET A 275 -26.11 -19.16 -18.08
CA MET A 275 -25.87 -18.35 -16.90
C MET A 275 -24.38 -18.12 -16.66
N GLU A 276 -23.56 -19.16 -16.80
CA GLU A 276 -22.10 -19.05 -16.79
C GLU A 276 -21.60 -18.11 -17.89
N LYS A 277 -22.17 -18.21 -19.10
CA LYS A 277 -21.89 -17.29 -20.22
C LYS A 277 -22.16 -15.83 -19.85
N PHE A 278 -23.30 -15.52 -19.21
CA PHE A 278 -23.61 -14.15 -18.76
C PHE A 278 -22.62 -13.64 -17.71
N VAL A 279 -22.27 -14.47 -16.72
CA VAL A 279 -21.30 -14.11 -15.68
C VAL A 279 -19.94 -13.81 -16.29
N LEU A 280 -19.44 -14.65 -17.20
CA LEU A 280 -18.17 -14.44 -17.87
C LEU A 280 -18.18 -13.16 -18.74
N LEU A 281 -19.28 -12.90 -19.45
CA LEU A 281 -19.45 -11.68 -20.24
C LEU A 281 -19.43 -10.42 -19.37
N ALA A 282 -20.12 -10.45 -18.21
CA ALA A 282 -20.14 -9.36 -17.25
C ALA A 282 -18.73 -9.06 -16.68
N VAL A 283 -17.94 -10.11 -16.42
CA VAL A 283 -16.55 -9.98 -15.99
C VAL A 283 -15.68 -9.34 -17.08
N LEU A 284 -15.81 -9.76 -18.34
CA LEU A 284 -15.14 -9.14 -19.49
C LEU A 284 -15.54 -7.67 -19.69
N CYS A 285 -16.83 -7.36 -19.51
CA CYS A 285 -17.34 -5.99 -19.60
C CYS A 285 -16.78 -5.08 -18.50
N SER A 286 -16.46 -5.65 -17.35
CA SER A 286 -15.93 -4.96 -16.17
C SER A 286 -14.40 -4.96 -16.12
N HIS A 287 -13.72 -5.30 -17.22
CA HIS A 287 -12.27 -5.41 -17.24
C HIS A 287 -11.61 -4.04 -16.95
N PRO A 288 -10.58 -3.98 -16.09
CA PRO A 288 -9.95 -2.70 -15.70
C PRO A 288 -9.20 -2.01 -16.85
N VAL A 289 -8.83 -2.77 -17.88
CA VAL A 289 -8.18 -2.26 -19.10
C VAL A 289 -9.24 -2.00 -20.17
N LEU A 290 -9.40 -0.73 -20.56
CA LEU A 290 -10.42 -0.25 -21.50
C LEU A 290 -10.47 -1.01 -22.83
N HIS A 291 -9.31 -1.33 -23.42
CA HIS A 291 -9.23 -2.00 -24.72
C HIS A 291 -9.41 -3.53 -24.64
N ALA A 292 -9.40 -4.10 -23.44
CA ALA A 292 -9.70 -5.52 -23.23
C ALA A 292 -11.21 -5.76 -22.99
N ARG A 293 -11.99 -4.68 -22.85
CA ARG A 293 -13.45 -4.75 -22.79
C ARG A 293 -14.00 -4.98 -24.21
N PRO A 294 -14.93 -5.92 -24.41
CA PRO A 294 -15.58 -6.10 -25.70
C PRO A 294 -16.47 -4.90 -26.04
N PRO A 295 -16.52 -4.47 -27.31
CA PRO A 295 -17.48 -3.48 -27.79
C PRO A 295 -18.91 -4.07 -27.80
N MET A 296 -19.92 -3.19 -27.78
CA MET A 296 -21.32 -3.60 -27.61
C MET A 296 -21.86 -4.48 -28.74
N ASP A 297 -21.40 -4.28 -29.97
CA ASP A 297 -21.73 -5.13 -31.12
C ASP A 297 -21.21 -6.56 -30.92
N GLN A 298 -20.00 -6.71 -30.38
CA GLN A 298 -19.45 -8.02 -30.03
C GLN A 298 -20.21 -8.68 -28.88
N ILE A 299 -20.63 -7.91 -27.87
CA ILE A 299 -21.47 -8.38 -26.76
C ILE A 299 -22.78 -8.94 -27.28
N VAL A 300 -23.51 -8.16 -28.08
CA VAL A 300 -24.80 -8.57 -28.67
C VAL A 300 -24.62 -9.82 -29.52
N LYS A 301 -23.58 -9.87 -30.34
CA LYS A 301 -23.27 -11.04 -31.16
C LYS A 301 -22.99 -12.29 -30.32
N ILE A 302 -22.20 -12.18 -29.25
CA ILE A 302 -21.94 -13.30 -28.33
C ILE A 302 -23.25 -13.78 -27.68
N LEU A 303 -24.13 -12.85 -27.29
CA LEU A 303 -25.43 -13.17 -26.70
C LEU A 303 -26.38 -13.87 -27.69
N GLU A 304 -26.37 -13.47 -28.96
CA GLU A 304 -27.28 -13.97 -29.99
C GLU A 304 -26.82 -15.28 -30.67
N THR A 305 -25.52 -15.56 -30.74
CA THR A 305 -24.99 -16.60 -31.66
C THR A 305 -24.39 -17.85 -30.99
N ASP A 306 -24.63 -18.09 -29.70
CA ASP A 306 -24.04 -19.22 -28.95
C ASP A 306 -22.52 -19.41 -29.10
N LEU A 307 -21.82 -18.34 -29.47
CA LEU A 307 -20.37 -18.32 -29.55
C LEU A 307 -19.78 -18.41 -28.12
N PRO A 308 -18.68 -19.18 -27.95
CA PRO A 308 -17.99 -19.26 -26.66
C PRO A 308 -17.46 -17.88 -26.27
N VAL A 309 -17.59 -17.55 -24.98
CA VAL A 309 -17.02 -16.31 -24.44
C VAL A 309 -15.49 -16.37 -24.64
N PRO A 310 -14.87 -15.35 -25.25
CA PRO A 310 -13.42 -15.32 -25.39
C PRO A 310 -12.76 -15.46 -24.01
N LEU A 311 -11.65 -16.18 -23.95
CA LEU A 311 -10.88 -16.34 -22.70
C LEU A 311 -10.66 -14.97 -22.07
N ILE A 312 -11.10 -14.82 -20.83
CA ILE A 312 -10.89 -13.59 -20.06
C ILE A 312 -9.37 -13.40 -19.99
N PRO A 313 -8.81 -12.34 -20.58
CA PRO A 313 -7.37 -12.12 -20.52
C PRO A 313 -6.95 -12.09 -19.04
N GLU A 314 -5.85 -12.77 -18.72
CA GLU A 314 -5.33 -12.74 -17.37
C GLU A 314 -5.16 -11.28 -16.97
N ARG A 315 -5.77 -10.90 -15.83
CA ARG A 315 -5.51 -9.60 -15.24
C ARG A 315 -4.00 -9.52 -15.10
N PRO A 316 -3.31 -8.55 -15.72
CA PRO A 316 -1.88 -8.43 -15.52
C PRO A 316 -1.67 -8.24 -14.02
N ILE A 317 -1.18 -9.28 -13.35
CA ILE A 317 -0.49 -9.10 -12.09
C ILE A 317 0.64 -8.17 -12.48
N SER A 318 0.61 -6.92 -12.05
CA SER A 318 1.67 -5.96 -12.37
C SER A 318 2.98 -6.55 -11.82
N ILE A 319 3.73 -7.26 -12.67
CA ILE A 319 5.00 -7.89 -12.32
C ILE A 319 6.09 -6.82 -12.23
N VAL A 320 5.89 -5.65 -12.84
CA VAL A 320 6.67 -4.44 -12.56
C VAL A 320 5.73 -3.24 -12.74
N ALA A 321 5.27 -2.65 -11.65
CA ALA A 321 4.84 -1.26 -11.66
C ALA A 321 5.73 -0.57 -10.65
N ASP A 322 6.72 0.15 -11.14
CA ASP A 322 7.55 1.00 -10.30
C ASP A 322 6.66 2.03 -9.60
N ILE A 323 7.00 2.30 -8.34
CA ILE A 323 6.25 3.17 -7.43
C ILE A 323 6.01 4.56 -8.03
N GLU A 324 6.90 5.02 -8.91
CA GLU A 324 6.86 6.36 -9.53
C GLU A 324 5.79 6.51 -10.62
N ASP A 325 5.45 5.44 -11.36
CA ASP A 325 4.40 5.49 -12.40
C ASP A 325 2.99 5.52 -11.80
N ILE A 326 2.85 5.01 -10.56
CA ILE A 326 1.62 5.05 -9.78
C ILE A 326 1.40 6.47 -9.23
N GLU A 327 2.45 7.17 -8.80
CA GLU A 327 2.35 8.56 -8.33
C GLU A 327 2.04 9.55 -9.46
N ARG A 328 2.57 9.30 -10.67
CA ARG A 328 2.27 10.10 -11.86
C ARG A 328 0.83 9.92 -12.35
N SER A 329 0.25 8.73 -12.17
CA SER A 329 -1.17 8.44 -12.46
C SER A 329 -2.13 8.97 -11.39
N ALA A 330 -1.66 9.12 -10.15
CA ALA A 330 -2.46 9.63 -9.02
C ALA A 330 -2.53 11.17 -8.96
N SER A 331 -1.65 11.87 -9.68
CA SER A 331 -1.58 13.35 -9.68
C SER A 331 -2.46 14.03 -10.74
N SER A 332 -3.02 13.30 -11.72
CA SER A 332 -3.92 13.87 -12.73
C SER A 332 -5.41 13.85 -12.33
N SER A 333 -5.72 14.11 -11.06
CA SER A 333 -7.08 14.39 -10.60
C SER A 333 -7.14 15.81 -10.05
N GLY A 334 -7.11 16.79 -10.95
CA GLY A 334 -7.21 18.20 -10.60
C GLY A 334 -7.54 19.07 -11.81
N SER A 335 -8.75 19.62 -11.79
CA SER A 335 -9.27 20.70 -12.64
C SER A 335 -9.71 20.34 -14.06
N GLY A 336 -11.01 20.48 -14.31
CA GLY A 336 -11.54 20.61 -15.65
C GLY A 336 -10.93 21.82 -16.36
N ASN A 337 -10.36 21.58 -17.53
CA ASN A 337 -10.64 22.33 -18.74
C ASN A 337 -10.09 21.51 -19.92
N LEU A 338 -11.02 21.07 -20.75
CA LEU A 338 -10.75 20.35 -21.99
C LEU A 338 -10.13 21.34 -22.98
N SER A 339 -8.82 21.26 -23.19
CA SER A 339 -8.21 21.69 -24.45
C SER A 339 -6.78 21.16 -24.53
N THR A 340 -6.55 20.19 -25.40
CA THR A 340 -5.25 20.08 -26.09
C THR A 340 -5.50 19.64 -27.53
N PRO A 341 -4.93 20.36 -28.51
CA PRO A 341 -5.13 20.08 -29.93
C PRO A 341 -4.12 19.04 -30.39
N ALA A 342 -4.57 17.81 -30.62
CA ALA A 342 -3.89 16.85 -31.48
C ALA A 342 -4.96 15.86 -31.95
N GLY A 343 -5.24 15.92 -33.25
CA GLY A 343 -6.39 15.29 -33.87
C GLY A 343 -6.38 13.76 -33.84
N TYR A 344 -7.59 13.22 -33.83
CA TYR A 344 -7.90 11.88 -34.29
C TYR A 344 -7.27 11.63 -35.67
N GLN A 345 -6.45 10.59 -35.81
CA GLN A 345 -6.26 9.95 -37.11
C GLN A 345 -7.20 8.76 -37.22
N THR A 346 -8.18 8.91 -38.08
CA THR A 346 -9.10 7.86 -38.53
C THR A 346 -8.33 6.93 -39.45
N PHE A 347 -8.13 5.66 -39.06
CA PHE A 347 -7.72 4.64 -40.03
C PHE A 347 -8.95 4.16 -40.80
N THR A 348 -9.21 4.78 -41.95
CA THR A 348 -10.10 4.23 -42.98
C THR A 348 -9.34 3.17 -43.77
N VAL A 349 -9.79 1.92 -43.69
CA VAL A 349 -9.37 0.85 -44.59
C VAL A 349 -10.05 1.11 -45.94
N GLN A 350 -9.26 1.33 -47.00
CA GLN A 350 -9.78 1.27 -48.36
C GLN A 350 -8.79 0.53 -49.27
N MET A 351 -9.28 -0.60 -49.81
CA MET A 351 -8.60 -1.46 -50.78
C MET A 351 -8.48 -0.77 -52.15
N ASP A 352 -7.36 -1.07 -52.81
CA ASP A 352 -7.06 -1.09 -54.26
C ASP A 352 -7.48 0.08 -55.15
N ARG A 353 -6.50 0.69 -55.83
CA ARG A 353 -6.27 0.46 -57.28
C ARG A 353 -5.06 1.22 -57.81
N HIS A 354 -4.48 0.62 -58.85
CA HIS A 354 -3.42 1.09 -59.73
C HIS A 354 -3.45 2.59 -60.06
N SER A 355 -2.28 3.21 -60.21
CA SER A 355 -1.74 3.64 -61.52
C SER A 355 -0.44 4.45 -61.38
N ASN A 356 0.38 4.26 -62.42
CA ASN A 356 1.76 4.69 -62.62
C ASN A 356 2.00 6.19 -62.79
N CYS A 357 3.29 6.55 -62.58
CA CYS A 357 4.08 7.59 -63.27
C CYS A 357 3.64 9.06 -63.07
N THR A 358 4.53 10.04 -62.97
CA THR A 358 5.82 10.29 -63.64
C THR A 358 6.80 11.04 -62.73
#